data_AF-A0A1I6FYJ5-F1
#
_entry.id   AF-A0A1I6FYJ5-F1
#
_cell.length_a   1.000
_cell.length_b   1.000
_cell.length_c   1.000
_cell.angle_alpha   90.00
_cell.angle_beta   90.00
_cell.angle_gamma   90.00
#
_symmetry.space_group_name_H-M   'P 1'
#
loop_
_entity.id
_entity.type
_entity.pdbx_description
1 polymer ?
#
loop_
_entity_poly.entity_id
_entity_poly.type
_entity_poly.pdbx_seq_one_letter_code
_entity_poly.pdbx_strand_id
1 'polypeptide(L)'
;MYDGDSFFTLTAPKQAGLLVLSALLMFGWVYGCWRFNAERKLILRLFIALASFMAFVWLSPQIYYQYYRLIFEGLPAQFVIGWPEGLGHIVRLLTFQSDATLSAHSQGILGWVLFVSASLRR
;
A
#
# COMPACT_ATOMS: atom_id res chain seq x y z
N MET A 1 16.91 2.82 -8.08
CA MET A 1 15.83 2.57 -9.06
C MET A 1 16.48 1.88 -10.25
N TYR A 2 16.06 0.67 -10.60
CA TYR A 2 16.66 -0.07 -11.72
C TYR A 2 16.14 0.52 -13.04
N ASP A 3 16.98 0.55 -14.08
CA ASP A 3 16.52 0.89 -15.43
C ASP A 3 15.42 -0.09 -15.86
N GLY A 4 14.23 0.43 -16.16
CA GLY A 4 13.07 -0.37 -16.55
C GLY A 4 12.13 -0.81 -15.42
N ASP A 5 12.37 -0.42 -14.16
CA ASP A 5 11.46 -0.63 -13.01
C ASP A 5 10.44 0.51 -12.86
N SER A 6 9.82 0.88 -13.98
CA SER A 6 8.67 1.77 -13.98
C SER A 6 7.49 1.01 -14.57
N PHE A 7 6.28 1.32 -14.09
CA PHE A 7 5.06 0.76 -14.68
C PHE A 7 5.05 0.91 -16.20
N PHE A 8 5.53 2.05 -16.72
CA PHE A 8 5.52 2.38 -18.14
C PHE A 8 6.58 1.66 -18.99
N THR A 9 7.57 1.03 -18.37
CA THR A 9 8.63 0.26 -19.06
C THR A 9 8.37 -1.25 -19.07
N LEU A 10 7.35 -1.71 -18.34
CA LEU A 10 6.92 -3.11 -18.33
C LEU A 10 6.13 -3.46 -19.60
N THR A 11 6.26 -4.71 -20.06
CA THR A 11 5.38 -5.25 -21.10
C THR A 11 3.94 -5.35 -20.60
N ALA A 12 2.95 -5.31 -21.51
CA ALA A 12 1.53 -5.31 -21.14
C ALA A 12 1.12 -6.45 -20.17
N PRO A 13 1.60 -7.70 -20.30
CA PRO A 13 1.30 -8.76 -19.32
C PRO A 13 1.84 -8.47 -17.91
N LYS A 14 3.03 -7.87 -17.83
CA LYS A 14 3.67 -7.48 -16.56
C LYS A 14 2.95 -6.28 -15.93
N GLN A 15 2.48 -5.33 -16.72
CA GLN A 15 1.63 -4.23 -16.24
C GLN A 15 0.30 -4.76 -15.68
N ALA A 16 -0.37 -5.66 -16.40
CA ALA A 16 -1.63 -6.24 -15.97
C ALA A 16 -1.47 -7.01 -14.64
N GLY A 17 -0.41 -7.82 -14.51
CA GLY A 17 -0.12 -8.52 -13.25
C GLY A 17 0.11 -7.56 -12.08
N LEU A 18 0.82 -6.46 -12.30
CA LEU A 18 1.05 -5.44 -11.28
C LEU A 18 -0.26 -4.71 -10.88
N LEU A 19 -1.15 -4.42 -11.84
CA LEU A 19 -2.47 -3.83 -11.56
C LEU A 19 -3.34 -4.79 -10.73
N VAL A 20 -3.39 -6.06 -11.11
CA VAL A 20 -4.13 -7.08 -10.35
C VAL A 20 -3.57 -7.21 -8.94
N LEU A 21 -2.24 -7.27 -8.77
CA LEU A 21 -1.61 -7.31 -7.46
C LEU A 21 -1.97 -6.08 -6.62
N SER A 22 -1.91 -4.89 -7.21
CA SER A 22 -2.24 -3.63 -6.54
C SER A 22 -3.70 -3.61 -6.09
N ALA A 23 -4.62 -4.08 -6.94
CA ALA A 23 -6.04 -4.20 -6.63
C ALA A 23 -6.28 -5.23 -5.51
N LEU A 24 -5.67 -6.41 -5.57
CA LEU A 24 -5.78 -7.44 -4.54
C LEU A 24 -5.28 -6.94 -3.19
N LEU A 25 -4.15 -6.25 -3.18
CA LEU A 25 -3.62 -5.64 -1.96
C LEU A 25 -4.57 -4.57 -1.42
N MET A 26 -5.06 -3.67 -2.27
CA MET A 26 -6.00 -2.62 -1.88
C MET A 26 -7.28 -3.21 -1.27
N PHE A 27 -7.97 -4.11 -2.00
CA PHE A 27 -9.21 -4.70 -1.53
C PHE A 27 -9.00 -5.59 -0.31
N GLY A 28 -7.93 -6.39 -0.28
CA GLY A 28 -7.58 -7.22 0.85
C GLY A 28 -7.34 -6.41 2.12
N TRP A 29 -6.63 -5.29 2.01
CA TRP A 29 -6.36 -4.41 3.16
C TRP A 29 -7.61 -3.72 3.68
N VAL A 30 -8.42 -3.17 2.77
CA VAL A 30 -9.69 -2.51 3.13
C VAL A 30 -10.64 -3.52 3.77
N TYR A 31 -10.80 -4.70 3.17
CA TYR A 31 -11.65 -5.77 3.73
C TYR A 31 -11.16 -6.22 5.10
N GLY A 32 -9.86 -6.46 5.26
CA GLY A 32 -9.26 -6.82 6.54
C GLY A 32 -9.53 -5.77 7.61
N CYS A 33 -9.18 -4.51 7.34
CA CYS A 33 -9.40 -3.38 8.23
C CYS A 33 -10.89 -3.25 8.62
N TRP A 34 -11.79 -3.33 7.64
CA TRP A 34 -13.23 -3.29 7.87
C TRP A 34 -13.72 -4.44 8.77
N ARG A 35 -13.24 -5.67 8.52
CA ARG A 35 -13.63 -6.86 9.30
C ARG A 35 -13.13 -6.81 10.75
N PHE A 36 -11.92 -6.29 10.98
CA PHE A 36 -11.35 -6.14 12.33
C PHE A 36 -12.01 -5.00 13.13
N ASN A 37 -12.59 -4.02 12.44
CA ASN A 37 -13.23 -2.84 13.04
C ASN A 37 -14.70 -3.01 13.45
N ALA A 38 -15.35 -4.10 13.05
CA ALA A 38 -16.81 -4.31 13.15
C ALA A 38 -17.43 -3.96 14.51
N GLU A 39 -16.83 -4.42 15.62
CA GLU A 39 -17.40 -4.33 16.97
C GLU A 39 -16.65 -3.31 17.86
N ARG A 40 -15.87 -2.40 17.25
CA ARG A 40 -14.96 -1.51 17.97
C ARG A 40 -15.52 -0.09 18.07
N LYS A 41 -15.16 0.62 19.14
CA LYS A 41 -15.46 2.06 19.28
C LYS A 41 -14.74 2.86 18.20
N LEU A 42 -15.33 3.96 17.74
CA LEU A 42 -14.79 4.79 16.64
C LEU A 42 -13.31 5.13 16.82
N ILE A 43 -12.89 5.56 18.01
CA ILE A 43 -11.48 5.91 18.29
C ILE A 43 -10.56 4.73 17.97
N LEU A 44 -10.90 3.54 18.47
CA LEU A 44 -10.10 2.34 18.21
C LEU A 44 -10.14 1.96 16.73
N ARG A 45 -11.26 2.19 16.03
CA ARG A 45 -11.37 1.95 14.58
C ARG A 45 -10.43 2.85 13.77
N LEU A 46 -10.33 4.11 14.15
CA LEU A 46 -9.41 5.06 13.52
C LEU A 46 -7.94 4.71 13.82
N PHE A 47 -7.62 4.27 15.04
CA PHE A 47 -6.28 3.75 15.35
C PHE A 47 -5.93 2.50 14.54
N ILE A 48 -6.87 1.56 14.39
CA ILE A 48 -6.68 0.37 13.56
C ILE A 48 -6.51 0.76 12.09
N ALA A 49 -7.28 1.73 11.59
CA ALA A 49 -7.14 2.23 10.21
C ALA A 49 -5.77 2.86 9.98
N LEU A 50 -5.30 3.70 10.89
CA LEU A 50 -3.96 4.29 10.83
C LEU A 50 -2.87 3.22 10.87
N ALA A 51 -2.93 2.30 11.85
CA ALA A 51 -1.97 1.21 11.96
C ALA A 51 -1.97 0.31 10.71
N SER A 52 -3.15 0.03 10.15
CA SER A 52 -3.30 -0.72 8.91
C SER A 52 -2.66 0.05 7.75
N PHE A 53 -2.92 1.35 7.63
CA PHE A 53 -2.32 2.16 6.57
C PHE A 53 -0.79 2.20 6.68
N MET A 54 -0.24 2.40 7.88
CA MET A 54 1.21 2.35 8.13
C MET A 54 1.81 0.99 7.76
N ALA A 55 1.15 -0.11 8.13
CA ALA A 55 1.58 -1.46 7.78
C ALA A 55 1.53 -1.69 6.26
N PHE A 56 0.54 -1.16 5.55
CA PHE A 56 0.47 -1.23 4.08
C PHE A 56 1.65 -0.51 3.43
N VAL A 57 1.89 0.74 3.82
CA VAL A 57 3.00 1.55 3.28
C VAL A 57 4.33 0.86 3.54
N TRP A 58 4.52 0.28 4.73
CA TRP A 58 5.75 -0.42 5.09
C TRP A 58 5.93 -1.78 4.40
N LEU A 59 4.87 -2.58 4.26
CA LEU A 59 4.98 -3.95 3.71
C LEU A 59 4.88 -4.00 2.19
N SER A 60 4.16 -3.06 1.57
CA SER A 60 3.92 -3.08 0.12
C SER A 60 5.20 -3.10 -0.74
N PRO A 61 6.31 -2.38 -0.40
CA PRO A 61 7.56 -2.49 -1.16
C PRO A 61 8.10 -3.92 -1.21
N GLN A 62 8.00 -4.66 -0.10
CA GLN A 62 8.44 -6.05 -0.06
C GLN A 62 7.60 -6.93 -0.98
N ILE A 63 6.28 -6.72 -1.01
CA ILE A 63 5.36 -7.51 -1.83
C ILE A 63 5.58 -7.21 -3.32
N TYR A 64 5.71 -5.94 -3.70
CA TYR A 64 6.04 -5.56 -5.07
C TYR A 64 7.42 -6.08 -5.50
N TYR A 65 8.40 -6.08 -4.60
CA TYR A 65 9.71 -6.66 -4.90
C TYR A 65 9.63 -8.16 -5.19
N GLN A 66 8.82 -8.91 -4.44
CA GLN A 66 8.62 -10.33 -4.74
C GLN A 66 7.93 -10.53 -6.09
N TYR A 67 6.97 -9.68 -6.45
CA TYR A 67 6.40 -9.69 -7.80
C TYR A 67 7.46 -9.40 -8.88
N TYR A 68 8.33 -8.42 -8.64
CA TYR A 68 9.41 -8.11 -9.58
C TYR A 68 10.40 -9.26 -9.75
N ARG A 69 10.73 -9.98 -8.69
CA ARG A 69 11.56 -11.20 -8.77
C ARG A 69 10.95 -12.31 -9.61
N LEU A 70 9.62 -12.34 -9.78
CA LEU A 70 8.97 -13.32 -10.66
C LEU A 70 9.03 -12.93 -12.13
N ILE A 71 9.14 -11.63 -12.45
CA ILE A 71 9.08 -11.13 -13.83
C ILE A 71 10.44 -10.68 -14.39
N PHE A 72 11.44 -10.49 -13.53
CA PHE A 72 12.81 -10.13 -13.89
C PHE A 72 13.77 -11.21 -13.38
N GLU A 73 14.52 -11.79 -14.30
CA GLU A 73 15.56 -12.77 -13.99
C GLU A 73 16.77 -12.09 -13.32
N GLY A 74 17.41 -12.79 -12.40
CA GLY A 74 18.64 -12.33 -11.76
C GLY A 74 18.45 -11.36 -10.58
N LEU A 75 17.22 -11.01 -10.19
CA LEU A 75 16.99 -10.21 -8.99
C LEU A 75 17.31 -11.01 -7.70
N PRO A 76 18.14 -10.47 -6.79
CA PRO A 76 18.56 -11.18 -5.59
C PRO A 76 17.40 -11.51 -4.64
N ALA A 77 17.51 -12.61 -3.90
CA ALA A 77 16.60 -12.89 -2.81
C ALA A 77 16.99 -12.04 -1.59
N GLN A 78 16.31 -10.91 -1.39
CA GLN A 78 16.59 -10.01 -0.28
C GLN A 78 15.33 -9.37 0.30
N PHE A 79 15.46 -8.91 1.54
CA PHE A 79 14.48 -8.02 2.16
C PHE A 79 14.79 -6.59 1.74
N VAL A 80 13.79 -5.91 1.18
CA VAL A 80 13.90 -4.50 0.73
C VAL A 80 13.23 -3.53 1.69
N ILE A 81 12.58 -4.04 2.73
CA ILE A 81 11.97 -3.23 3.79
C ILE A 81 12.96 -3.06 4.94
N GLY A 82 13.03 -1.84 5.47
CA GLY A 82 13.79 -1.49 6.66
C GLY A 82 12.88 -1.22 7.85
N TRP A 83 13.22 -0.22 8.65
CA TRP A 83 12.35 0.29 9.71
C TRP A 83 11.06 0.89 9.13
N PRO A 84 9.92 0.82 9.83
CA PRO A 84 8.68 1.45 9.41
C PRO A 84 8.84 2.96 9.19
N GLU A 85 8.08 3.47 8.23
CA GLU A 85 8.07 4.89 7.91
C GLU A 85 7.61 5.73 9.11
N GLY A 86 8.31 6.85 9.33
CA GLY A 86 7.97 7.77 10.41
C GLY A 86 6.61 8.45 10.18
N LEU A 87 5.96 8.87 11.27
CA LEU A 87 4.64 9.52 11.22
C LEU A 87 4.61 10.74 10.28
N GLY A 88 5.71 11.50 10.16
CA GLY A 88 5.80 12.61 9.22
C GLY A 88 5.65 12.20 7.75
N HIS A 89 6.14 11.02 7.36
CA HIS A 89 5.93 10.49 6.02
C HIS A 89 4.47 10.09 5.79
N ILE A 90 3.86 9.43 6.77
CA ILE A 90 2.44 9.04 6.74
C ILE A 90 1.52 10.26 6.61
N VAL A 91 1.79 11.33 7.37
CA VAL A 91 1.05 12.59 7.26
C VAL A 91 1.19 13.16 5.85
N ARG A 92 2.41 13.23 5.31
CA ARG A 92 2.64 13.72 3.93
C ARG A 92 1.88 12.91 2.88
N LEU A 93 1.79 11.59 3.02
CA LEU A 93 0.97 10.76 2.12
C LEU A 93 -0.52 11.09 2.25
N LEU A 94 -1.05 11.21 3.47
CA LEU A 94 -2.46 11.52 3.71
C LEU A 94 -2.85 12.93 3.28
N THR A 95 -1.91 13.88 3.30
CA THR A 95 -2.11 15.26 2.85
C THR A 95 -1.72 15.47 1.39
N PHE A 96 -1.33 14.42 0.65
CA PHE A 96 -0.89 14.51 -0.74
C PHE A 96 0.31 15.45 -0.96
N GLN A 97 1.20 15.52 0.03
CA GLN A 97 2.43 16.32 0.04
C GLN A 97 3.70 15.46 -0.13
N SER A 98 3.55 14.17 -0.42
CA SER A 98 4.64 13.28 -0.81
C SER A 98 5.08 13.54 -2.26
N ASP A 99 6.00 12.71 -2.76
CA ASP A 99 6.46 12.77 -4.15
C ASP A 99 5.30 12.74 -5.16
N ALA A 100 5.48 13.47 -6.27
CA ALA A 100 4.50 13.59 -7.35
C ALA A 100 4.42 12.32 -8.22
N THR A 101 4.18 11.18 -7.60
CA THR A 101 4.03 9.87 -8.27
C THR A 101 2.61 9.34 -8.11
N LEU A 102 2.17 8.55 -9.09
CA LEU A 102 0.86 7.89 -9.03
C LEU A 102 0.73 7.00 -7.79
N SER A 103 1.79 6.25 -7.47
CA SER A 103 1.82 5.36 -6.29
C SER A 103 1.58 6.13 -4.99
N ALA A 104 2.27 7.26 -4.80
CA ALA A 104 2.13 8.04 -3.58
C ALA A 104 0.72 8.65 -3.43
N HIS A 105 0.13 9.14 -4.52
CA HIS A 105 -1.26 9.61 -4.52
C HIS A 105 -2.25 8.47 -4.26
N SER A 106 -2.06 7.30 -4.88
CA SER A 106 -2.88 6.12 -4.64
C SER A 106 -2.78 5.62 -3.20
N GLN A 107 -1.61 5.70 -2.57
CA GLN A 107 -1.45 5.43 -1.15
C GLN A 107 -2.23 6.44 -0.29
N GLY A 108 -2.17 7.73 -0.59
CA GLY A 108 -2.98 8.75 0.08
C GLY A 108 -4.49 8.44 -0.01
N ILE A 109 -4.98 8.10 -1.21
CA ILE A 109 -6.36 7.68 -1.43
C ILE A 109 -6.70 6.44 -0.60
N LEU A 110 -5.86 5.41 -0.60
CA LEU A 110 -6.07 4.21 0.22
C LEU A 110 -6.16 4.54 1.70
N GLY A 111 -5.29 5.41 2.22
CA GLY A 111 -5.35 5.88 3.60
C GLY A 111 -6.71 6.47 3.94
N TRP A 112 -7.23 7.36 3.09
CA TRP A 112 -8.56 7.93 3.25
C TRP A 112 -9.68 6.90 3.13
N VAL A 113 -9.60 5.95 2.19
CA VAL A 113 -10.56 4.84 2.08
C VAL A 113 -10.59 4.01 3.37
N LEU A 114 -9.44 3.74 3.98
CA LEU A 114 -9.36 3.03 5.26
C LEU A 114 -10.04 3.84 6.38
N PHE A 115 -9.78 5.14 6.48
CA PHE A 115 -10.43 6.00 7.49
C PHE A 115 -11.95 6.10 7.30
N VAL A 116 -12.42 6.26 6.07
CA VAL A 116 -13.85 6.28 5.74
C VAL A 116 -14.48 4.93 6.06
N SER A 117 -13.86 3.82 5.65
CA SER A 117 -14.38 2.48 6.00
C SER A 117 -14.43 2.24 7.52
N ALA A 118 -13.49 2.86 8.26
CA ALA A 118 -13.43 2.83 9.70
C ALA A 118 -14.38 3.82 10.40
N SER A 119 -15.07 4.71 9.67
CA SER A 119 -16.10 5.58 10.25
C SER A 119 -17.52 5.04 10.03
N LEU A 120 -17.77 4.34 8.91
CA LEU A 120 -19.06 3.74 8.58
C LEU A 120 -19.49 2.69 9.62
N ARG A 121 -20.51 2.96 10.45
CA ARG A 121 -21.01 1.97 11.42
C ARG A 121 -21.54 0.73 10.70
N ARG A 122 -21.28 -0.45 11.28
CA ARG A 122 -22.03 -1.67 10.98
C ARG A 122 -23.37 -1.63 11.69
#